data_AF-A0AAW0LHG3-F1
#
_entry.id   AF-A0AAW0LHG3-F1
#
_cell.length_a   1.000
_cell.length_b   1.000
_cell.length_c   1.000
_cell.angle_alpha   90.00
_cell.angle_beta   90.00
_cell.angle_gamma   90.00
#
_symmetry.space_group_name_H-M   'P 1'
#
loop_
_entity.id
_entity.type
_entity.pdbx_description
1 polymer ?
#
loop_
_entity_poly.entity_id
_entity_poly.type
_entity_poly.pdbx_seq_one_letter_code
_entity_poly.pdbx_strand_id
1 'polypeptide(L)'
;MLSTISFVGMGDIVIKEVLEWVFKEPKFVIAASIINRLMDDIVSMLEVLEWVFKEPKVVIATSIMNMPMDDIVSNEFEQNRVHVTSGIKCYKKHYSVSKQENDINKECIIPTKVPIPLLIHVVNFERVMDLLYKDEDVYTHLRGVMVECVTLMLVDLVTI
;
A
#
# COMPACT_ATOMS: atom_id res chain seq x y z
N MET A 1 18.44 -19.42 6.99
CA MET A 1 19.16 -18.66 8.02
C MET A 1 18.49 -18.70 9.40
N LEU A 2 17.15 -18.76 9.51
CA LEU A 2 16.46 -18.93 10.80
C LEU A 2 16.50 -20.37 11.36
N SER A 3 16.48 -21.39 10.49
CA SER A 3 16.65 -22.80 10.87
C SER A 3 17.99 -23.10 11.56
N THR A 4 19.03 -22.32 11.29
CA THR A 4 20.31 -22.42 11.98
C THR A 4 20.28 -21.80 13.38
N ILE A 5 19.35 -20.86 13.64
CA ILE A 5 19.20 -20.19 14.93
C ILE A 5 18.48 -21.11 15.93
N SER A 6 17.60 -22.00 15.48
CA SER A 6 16.95 -22.99 16.36
C SER A 6 17.92 -24.02 16.95
N PHE A 7 19.13 -24.14 16.41
CA PHE A 7 20.19 -25.00 16.94
C PHE A 7 21.04 -24.31 18.02
N VAL A 8 20.91 -23.00 18.20
CA VAL A 8 21.63 -22.26 19.26
C VAL A 8 21.16 -22.76 20.63
N GLY A 9 22.09 -23.24 21.44
CA GLY A 9 21.81 -23.76 22.79
C GLY A 9 21.55 -25.27 22.88
N MET A 10 21.61 -26.01 21.77
CA MET A 10 21.40 -27.47 21.76
C MET A 10 22.68 -28.30 22.04
N GLY A 11 23.80 -27.65 22.39
CA GLY A 11 25.05 -28.33 22.79
C GLY A 11 25.60 -29.27 21.71
N ASP A 12 26.13 -30.41 22.12
CA ASP A 12 26.84 -31.38 21.26
C ASP A 12 25.92 -32.13 20.27
N ILE A 13 24.60 -31.92 20.34
CA ILE A 13 23.61 -32.53 19.44
C ILE A 13 23.74 -31.95 18.02
N VAL A 14 24.19 -30.69 17.92
CA VAL A 14 24.34 -29.98 16.65
C VAL A 14 25.72 -30.28 16.08
N ILE A 15 25.84 -31.45 15.47
CA ILE A 15 27.06 -31.86 14.78
C ILE A 15 27.05 -31.44 13.31
N LYS A 16 28.23 -31.41 12.69
CA LYS A 16 28.46 -30.99 11.29
C LYS A 16 27.49 -31.65 10.31
N GLU A 17 27.21 -32.94 10.49
CA GLU A 17 26.31 -33.72 9.63
C GLU A 17 24.86 -33.20 9.65
N VAL A 18 24.37 -32.75 10.81
CA VAL A 18 23.03 -32.17 10.96
C VAL A 18 22.95 -30.83 10.24
N LEU A 19 23.98 -30.00 10.36
CA LEU A 19 24.05 -28.72 9.64
C LEU A 19 24.11 -28.94 8.12
N GLU A 20 24.97 -29.84 7.65
CA GLU A 20 25.05 -30.20 6.23
C GLU A 20 23.73 -30.75 5.69
N TRP A 21 22.99 -31.53 6.49
CA TRP A 21 21.65 -31.99 6.13
C TRP A 21 20.66 -30.84 6.01
N VAL A 22 20.66 -29.87 6.92
CA VAL A 22 19.79 -28.68 6.84
C VAL A 22 20.14 -27.81 5.62
N PHE A 23 21.42 -27.65 5.29
CA PHE A 23 21.88 -26.90 4.12
C PHE A 23 21.57 -27.58 2.79
N LYS A 24 21.21 -28.87 2.78
CA LYS A 24 20.67 -29.57 1.60
C LYS A 24 19.18 -29.25 1.35
N GLU A 25 18.58 -28.38 2.15
CA GLU A 25 17.20 -27.92 2.03
C GLU A 25 16.19 -29.08 1.88
N PRO A 26 16.13 -30.01 2.86
CA PRO A 26 15.14 -31.06 2.83
C PRO A 26 13.74 -30.45 2.81
N LYS A 27 12.77 -31.13 2.18
CA LYS A 27 11.40 -30.62 1.95
C LYS A 27 10.75 -30.00 3.19
N PHE A 28 11.00 -30.56 4.37
CA PHE A 28 10.52 -30.03 5.64
C PHE A 28 11.08 -28.63 5.96
N VAL A 29 12.39 -28.41 5.76
CA VAL A 29 13.05 -27.11 6.00
C VAL A 29 12.54 -26.06 5.02
N ILE A 30 12.30 -26.44 3.75
CA ILE A 30 11.68 -25.54 2.76
C ILE A 30 10.27 -25.16 3.19
N ALA A 31 9.43 -26.13 3.56
CA ALA A 31 8.07 -25.88 4.02
C ALA A 31 8.04 -24.96 5.26
N ALA A 32 8.89 -25.23 6.25
CA ALA A 32 9.03 -24.38 7.43
C ALA A 32 9.47 -22.95 7.08
N SER A 33 10.37 -22.80 6.10
CA SER A 33 10.83 -21.49 5.63
C SER A 33 9.73 -20.69 4.93
N ILE A 34 8.86 -21.36 4.15
CA ILE A 34 7.70 -20.72 3.51
C ILE A 34 6.68 -20.26 4.57
N ILE A 35 6.39 -21.10 5.56
CA ILE A 35 5.46 -20.74 6.65
C ILE A 35 6.00 -19.55 7.45
N ASN A 36 7.29 -19.57 7.81
CA ASN A 36 7.91 -18.43 8.49
C ASN A 36 7.84 -17.17 7.64
N ARG A 37 8.12 -17.26 6.34
CA ARG A 37 8.03 -16.10 5.46
C ARG A 37 6.61 -15.52 5.43
N LEU A 38 5.60 -16.38 5.34
CA LEU A 38 4.20 -15.97 5.37
C LEU A 38 3.84 -15.32 6.71
N MET A 39 4.32 -15.88 7.83
CA MET A 39 4.10 -15.28 9.16
C MET A 39 4.74 -13.90 9.27
N ASP A 40 5.98 -13.74 8.79
CA ASP A 40 6.67 -12.45 8.77
C ASP A 40 5.91 -11.41 7.92
N ASP A 41 5.39 -11.83 6.76
CA ASP A 41 4.59 -10.97 5.87
C ASP A 41 3.25 -10.57 6.54
N ILE A 42 2.59 -11.48 7.27
CA ILE A 42 1.36 -11.18 8.03
C ILE A 42 1.64 -10.19 9.17
N VAL A 43 2.70 -10.41 9.96
CA VAL A 43 3.08 -9.50 11.06
C VAL A 43 3.40 -8.13 10.50
N SER A 44 4.19 -8.06 9.42
CA SER A 44 4.50 -6.80 8.74
C SER A 44 3.22 -6.08 8.31
N MET A 45 2.25 -6.80 7.73
CA MET A 45 0.94 -6.24 7.33
C MET A 45 0.15 -5.69 8.53
N LEU A 46 0.14 -6.38 9.67
CA LEU A 46 -0.52 -5.91 10.89
C LEU A 46 0.10 -4.62 11.42
N GLU A 47 1.44 -4.53 11.44
CA GLU A 47 2.14 -3.30 11.82
C GLU A 47 1.79 -2.13 10.90
N VAL A 48 1.65 -2.38 9.59
CA VAL A 48 1.19 -1.37 8.63
C VAL A 48 -0.21 -0.90 8.96
N LEU A 49 -1.15 -1.83 9.18
CA LEU A 49 -2.53 -1.49 9.50
C LEU A 49 -2.60 -0.66 10.79
N GLU A 50 -1.93 -1.09 11.84
CA GLU A 50 -1.84 -0.31 13.09
C GLU A 50 -1.24 1.07 12.87
N TRP A 51 -0.22 1.19 12.02
CA TRP A 51 0.35 2.48 11.66
C TRP A 51 -0.64 3.35 10.89
N VAL A 52 -1.38 2.80 9.91
CA VAL A 52 -2.42 3.53 9.17
C VAL A 52 -3.53 4.02 10.10
N PHE A 53 -3.99 3.19 11.04
CA PHE A 53 -5.03 3.54 12.01
C PHE A 53 -4.58 4.58 13.05
N LYS A 54 -3.28 4.86 13.16
CA LYS A 54 -2.76 6.01 13.94
C LYS A 54 -2.84 7.33 13.18
N GLU A 55 -3.38 7.32 11.96
CA GLU A 55 -3.58 8.48 11.11
C GLU A 55 -2.29 9.32 10.94
N PRO A 56 -1.21 8.74 10.39
CA PRO A 56 0.01 9.48 10.11
C PRO A 56 -0.28 10.57 9.09
N LYS A 57 0.54 11.64 9.06
CA LYS A 57 0.22 12.82 8.25
C LYS A 57 0.14 12.49 6.77
N VAL A 58 0.93 11.53 6.29
CA VAL A 58 0.86 11.05 4.90
C VAL A 58 -0.50 10.43 4.58
N VAL A 59 -1.07 9.60 5.46
CA VAL A 59 -2.40 8.99 5.26
C VAL A 59 -3.49 10.07 5.31
N ILE A 60 -3.43 10.98 6.30
CA ILE A 60 -4.38 12.10 6.39
C ILE A 60 -4.30 12.98 5.14
N ALA A 61 -3.10 13.35 4.70
CA ALA A 61 -2.90 14.20 3.53
C ALA A 61 -3.43 13.54 2.25
N THR A 62 -3.16 12.25 2.06
CA THR A 62 -3.66 11.42 0.94
C THR A 62 -5.20 11.40 0.95
N SER A 63 -5.83 11.14 2.10
CA SER A 63 -7.29 11.14 2.22
C SER A 63 -7.91 12.52 1.91
N ILE A 64 -7.28 13.60 2.37
CA ILE A 64 -7.75 14.97 2.11
C ILE A 64 -7.59 15.36 0.63
N MET A 65 -6.59 14.83 -0.09
CA MET A 65 -6.40 15.11 -1.52
C MET A 65 -7.35 14.30 -2.41
N ASN A 66 -7.70 13.07 -2.01
CA ASN A 66 -8.65 12.23 -2.76
C ASN A 66 -10.13 12.59 -2.53
N MET A 67 -10.48 13.09 -1.34
CA MET A 67 -11.86 13.45 -0.98
C MET A 67 -12.53 14.43 -1.97
N PRO A 68 -11.88 15.52 -2.43
CA PRO A 68 -12.46 16.41 -3.44
C PRO A 68 -12.68 15.74 -4.78
N MET A 69 -11.84 14.79 -5.18
CA MET A 69 -11.96 14.14 -6.48
C MET A 69 -13.24 13.29 -6.53
N ASP A 70 -13.51 12.53 -5.47
CA ASP A 70 -14.74 11.73 -5.33
C ASP A 70 -15.99 12.64 -5.23
N ASP A 71 -15.92 13.69 -4.39
CA ASP A 71 -17.05 14.59 -4.20
C ASP A 71 -17.35 15.47 -5.43
N ILE A 72 -16.34 15.96 -6.18
CA ILE A 72 -16.51 16.84 -7.36
C ILE A 72 -17.20 16.10 -8.49
N VAL A 73 -16.79 14.86 -8.74
CA VAL A 73 -17.31 14.08 -9.85
C VAL A 73 -18.70 13.51 -9.55
N SER A 74 -18.99 13.19 -8.29
CA SER A 74 -20.32 12.76 -7.85
C SER A 74 -21.29 13.92 -7.57
N ASN A 75 -20.80 15.16 -7.50
CA ASN A 75 -21.53 16.35 -7.02
C ASN A 75 -22.88 16.60 -7.72
N GLU A 76 -22.95 16.46 -9.05
CA GLU A 76 -24.22 16.65 -9.79
C GLU A 76 -25.26 15.58 -9.45
N PHE A 77 -24.82 14.36 -9.13
CA PHE A 77 -25.70 13.26 -8.74
C PHE A 77 -26.14 13.37 -7.28
N GLU A 78 -25.24 13.81 -6.40
CA GLU A 78 -25.51 13.97 -4.97
C GLU A 78 -26.38 15.18 -4.64
N GLN A 79 -26.22 16.32 -5.34
CA GLN A 79 -27.05 17.52 -5.12
C GLN A 79 -28.53 17.32 -5.48
N ASN A 80 -28.85 16.33 -6.33
CA ASN A 80 -30.23 15.95 -6.64
C ASN A 80 -30.92 15.23 -5.47
N ARG A 81 -30.17 14.81 -4.44
CA ARG A 81 -30.73 14.29 -3.17
C ARG A 81 -30.79 15.45 -2.18
N VAL A 82 -32.01 15.87 -1.85
CA VAL A 82 -32.38 17.16 -1.24
C VAL A 82 -31.62 17.61 0.03
N HIS A 83 -30.76 16.83 0.69
CA HIS A 83 -30.14 17.19 1.98
C HIS A 83 -28.71 16.64 2.20
N VAL A 84 -27.76 16.91 1.29
CA VAL A 84 -26.33 16.71 1.59
C VAL A 84 -25.56 17.99 1.23
N THR A 85 -24.87 18.59 2.21
CA THR A 85 -23.86 19.62 1.90
C THR A 85 -22.67 18.88 1.33
N SER A 86 -22.34 19.06 0.04
CA SER A 86 -21.19 18.34 -0.56
C SER A 86 -19.91 18.64 0.20
N GLY A 87 -19.07 17.62 0.42
CA GLY A 87 -17.82 17.75 1.19
C GLY A 87 -16.88 18.82 0.61
N ILE A 88 -17.00 19.12 -0.69
CA ILE A 88 -16.38 20.25 -1.41
C ILE A 88 -16.60 21.60 -0.70
N LYS A 89 -17.79 21.85 -0.16
CA LYS A 89 -18.13 23.13 0.49
C LYS A 89 -17.44 23.24 1.86
N CYS A 90 -17.14 22.11 2.49
CA CYS A 90 -16.31 22.02 3.70
C CYS A 90 -14.80 22.14 3.36
N TYR A 91 -14.38 21.55 2.23
CA TYR A 91 -13.00 21.50 1.73
C TYR A 91 -12.35 22.88 1.49
N LYS A 92 -13.02 23.78 0.75
CA LYS A 92 -12.43 25.09 0.38
C LYS A 92 -12.11 26.00 1.58
N LYS A 93 -12.65 25.71 2.76
CA LYS A 93 -12.51 26.59 3.93
C LYS A 93 -11.28 26.28 4.78
N HIS A 94 -10.66 25.10 4.64
CA HIS A 94 -9.68 24.63 5.64
C HIS A 94 -8.35 24.04 5.11
N TYR A 95 -8.21 23.65 3.83
CA TYR A 95 -7.00 22.95 3.34
C TYR A 95 -6.55 23.36 1.92
N SER A 96 -5.24 23.39 1.65
CA SER A 96 -4.64 23.80 0.37
C SER A 96 -3.70 22.73 -0.19
N VAL A 97 -3.93 22.23 -1.41
CA VAL A 97 -3.21 21.09 -2.03
C VAL A 97 -1.69 21.10 -1.80
N SER A 98 -1.03 22.25 -1.97
CA SER A 98 0.43 22.39 -1.78
C SER A 98 0.94 22.04 -0.38
N LYS A 99 0.10 22.16 0.65
CA LYS A 99 0.42 21.79 2.03
C LYS A 99 0.39 20.27 2.19
N GLN A 100 -0.59 19.59 1.61
CA GLN A 100 -0.72 18.13 1.64
C GLN A 100 0.42 17.44 0.89
N GLU A 101 0.78 17.90 -0.31
CA GLU A 101 1.93 17.38 -1.07
C GLU A 101 3.24 17.48 -0.26
N ASN A 102 3.43 18.61 0.44
CA ASN A 102 4.61 18.82 1.28
C ASN A 102 4.62 17.86 2.49
N ASP A 103 3.47 17.58 3.09
CA ASP A 103 3.36 16.63 4.20
C ASP A 103 3.65 15.19 3.76
N ILE A 104 3.20 14.77 2.56
CA ILE A 104 3.58 13.47 1.97
C ILE A 104 5.08 13.40 1.72
N ASN A 105 5.66 14.42 1.10
CA ASN A 105 7.09 14.45 0.77
C ASN A 105 7.97 14.35 2.02
N LYS A 106 7.61 15.05 3.10
CA LYS A 106 8.35 15.01 4.38
C LYS A 106 8.36 13.64 5.03
N GLU A 107 7.25 12.91 4.98
CA GLU A 107 7.14 11.55 5.55
C GLU A 107 7.97 10.51 4.77
N CYS A 108 8.30 10.80 3.50
CA CYS A 108 9.13 9.94 2.65
C CYS A 108 10.64 10.19 2.76
N ILE A 109 11.08 11.19 3.52
CA ILE A 109 12.50 11.49 3.74
C ILE A 109 13.10 10.53 4.78
N ILE A 110 14.27 9.96 4.47
CA ILE A 110 15.01 9.05 5.36
C ILE A 110 15.62 9.83 6.55
N PRO A 111 15.60 9.29 7.78
CA PRO A 111 15.04 7.99 8.18
C PRO A 111 13.52 8.01 8.26
N THR A 112 12.89 6.97 7.71
CA THR A 112 11.43 6.81 7.70
C THR A 112 10.96 6.02 8.93
N LYS A 113 9.73 6.29 9.39
CA LYS A 113 9.11 5.57 10.52
C LYS A 113 8.65 4.16 10.17
N VAL A 114 8.42 3.89 8.88
CA VAL A 114 8.03 2.59 8.33
C VAL A 114 8.89 2.29 7.10
N PRO A 115 9.01 1.02 6.69
CA PRO A 115 9.72 0.65 5.46
C PRO A 115 9.25 1.44 4.24
N ILE A 116 10.21 1.94 3.44
CA ILE A 116 9.96 2.69 2.20
C ILE A 116 8.96 1.99 1.24
N PRO A 117 8.97 0.65 1.05
CA PRO A 117 7.99 -0.01 0.19
C PRO A 117 6.53 0.25 0.57
N LEU A 118 6.25 0.51 1.85
CA LEU A 118 4.91 0.82 2.35
C LEU A 118 4.50 2.26 2.04
N LEU A 119 5.44 3.21 2.19
CA LEU A 119 5.20 4.60 1.80
C LEU A 119 4.97 4.71 0.29
N ILE A 120 5.70 3.93 -0.50
CA ILE A 120 5.48 3.83 -1.95
C ILE A 120 4.07 3.33 -2.27
N HIS A 121 3.51 2.39 -1.50
CA HIS A 121 2.12 1.96 -1.68
C HIS A 121 1.13 3.12 -1.49
N VAL A 122 1.28 3.90 -0.41
CA VAL A 122 0.42 5.07 -0.14
C VAL A 122 0.56 6.12 -1.25
N VAL A 123 1.79 6.41 -1.70
CA VAL A 123 2.04 7.37 -2.80
C VAL A 123 1.51 6.86 -4.14
N ASN A 124 1.63 5.56 -4.42
CA ASN A 124 1.09 4.98 -5.65
C ASN A 124 -0.44 4.98 -5.65
N PHE A 125 -1.07 4.78 -4.49
CA PHE A 125 -2.52 4.90 -4.36
C PHE A 125 -2.99 6.32 -4.72
N GLU A 126 -2.31 7.36 -4.23
CA GLU A 126 -2.59 8.75 -4.60
C GLU A 126 -2.52 8.97 -6.12
N ARG A 127 -1.48 8.43 -6.76
CA ARG A 127 -1.30 8.53 -8.22
C ARG A 127 -2.40 7.82 -8.99
N VAL A 128 -2.86 6.67 -8.49
CA VAL A 128 -3.97 5.94 -9.11
C VAL A 128 -5.26 6.74 -8.97
N MET A 129 -5.51 7.36 -7.82
CA MET A 129 -6.69 8.22 -7.64
C MET A 129 -6.66 9.45 -8.55
N ASP A 130 -5.52 10.13 -8.65
CA ASP A 130 -5.33 11.22 -9.62
C ASP A 130 -5.60 10.75 -11.05
N LEU A 131 -5.11 9.57 -11.44
CA LEU A 131 -5.35 8.99 -12.76
C LEU A 131 -6.83 8.67 -13.00
N LEU A 132 -7.52 8.09 -12.01
CA LEU A 132 -8.90 7.61 -12.12
C LEU A 132 -9.95 8.71 -12.04
N TYR A 133 -9.62 9.86 -11.45
CA TYR A 133 -10.58 10.94 -11.19
C TYR A 133 -10.12 12.29 -11.73
N LYS A 134 -9.11 12.31 -12.61
CA LYS A 134 -8.54 13.53 -13.19
C LYS A 134 -9.58 14.44 -13.85
N ASP A 135 -10.43 13.82 -14.67
CA ASP A 135 -11.38 14.51 -15.56
C ASP A 135 -12.82 14.01 -15.35
N GLU A 136 -13.01 12.69 -15.17
CA GLU A 136 -14.30 12.03 -14.94
C GLU A 136 -14.11 10.77 -14.07
N ASP A 137 -15.20 10.20 -13.53
CA ASP A 137 -15.18 8.99 -12.70
C ASP A 137 -15.11 7.76 -13.63
N VAL A 138 -13.90 7.49 -14.10
CA VAL A 138 -13.62 6.34 -14.97
C VAL A 138 -13.59 5.02 -14.21
N TYR A 139 -13.59 5.06 -12.88
CA TYR A 139 -13.66 3.87 -12.03
C TYR A 139 -15.06 3.24 -12.10
N THR A 140 -16.10 4.04 -11.86
CA THR A 140 -17.50 3.58 -11.96
C THR A 140 -17.94 3.46 -13.42
N HIS A 141 -17.56 4.44 -14.25
CA HIS A 141 -17.92 4.48 -15.67
C HIS A 141 -16.74 4.02 -16.51
N LEU A 142 -16.48 2.71 -16.50
CA LEU A 142 -15.41 2.04 -17.24
C LEU A 142 -15.32 2.50 -18.70
N ARG A 143 -14.47 3.50 -18.95
CA ARG A 143 -14.21 4.12 -20.26
C ARG A 143 -12.77 4.64 -20.29
N GLY A 144 -12.29 4.91 -21.50
CA GLY A 144 -11.03 5.62 -21.75
C GLY A 144 -9.83 5.01 -21.02
N VAL A 145 -9.18 5.83 -20.19
CA VAL A 145 -7.88 5.57 -19.55
C VAL A 145 -7.87 4.29 -18.72
N MET A 146 -8.94 3.95 -17.99
CA MET A 146 -8.97 2.74 -17.15
C MET A 146 -8.91 1.46 -18.00
N VAL A 147 -9.63 1.42 -19.11
CA VAL A 147 -9.64 0.26 -20.04
C VAL A 147 -8.29 0.14 -20.74
N GLU A 148 -7.69 1.25 -21.16
CA GLU A 148 -6.35 1.27 -21.77
C GLU A 148 -5.28 0.79 -20.78
N CYS A 149 -5.29 1.29 -19.54
CA CYS A 149 -4.35 0.87 -18.50
C CYS A 149 -4.48 -0.63 -18.19
N VAL A 150 -5.69 -1.16 -18.02
CA VAL A 150 -5.91 -2.59 -17.78
C VAL A 150 -5.43 -3.43 -18.96
N THR A 151 -5.71 -2.99 -20.20
CA THR A 151 -5.29 -3.71 -21.40
C THR A 151 -3.77 -3.75 -21.51
N LEU A 152 -3.09 -2.60 -21.39
CA LEU A 152 -1.62 -2.52 -21.49
C LEU A 152 -0.88 -3.25 -20.37
N MET A 153 -1.44 -3.28 -19.15
CA MET A 153 -0.75 -3.88 -18.00
C MET A 153 -1.04 -5.37 -17.81
N LEU A 154 -2.25 -5.83 -18.16
CA LEU A 154 -2.72 -7.17 -17.80
C LEU A 154 -3.07 -8.06 -19.00
N VAL A 155 -3.25 -7.48 -20.20
CA VAL A 155 -3.67 -8.22 -21.39
C VAL A 155 -2.56 -8.26 -22.44
N ASP A 156 -1.99 -7.10 -22.77
CA ASP A 156 -0.96 -7.00 -23.78
C ASP A 156 0.37 -7.50 -23.22
N LEU A 157 0.93 -8.50 -23.88
CA LEU A 157 2.30 -8.91 -23.62
C LEU A 157 3.24 -7.80 -24.08
N VAL A 158 4.09 -7.33 -23.17
CA VAL A 158 5.19 -6.44 -23.54
C VAL A 158 6.13 -7.24 -24.45
N THR A 159 6.04 -7.01 -25.75
CA THR A 159 7.01 -7.53 -26.72
C THR A 159 8.32 -6.78 -26.53
N ILE A 160 9.35 -7.51 -26.10
CA ILE A 160 10.73 -7.04 -25.92
C ILE A 160 11.53 -7.36 -27.19
#